data_AF-A0A955RJP1-F1
#
_entry.id   AF-A0A955RJP1-F1
#
_cell.length_a   1.000
_cell.length_b   1.000
_cell.length_c   1.000
_cell.angle_alpha   90.00
_cell.angle_beta   90.00
_cell.angle_gamma   90.00
#
_symmetry.space_group_name_H-M   'P 1'
#
loop_
_entity.id
_entity.type
_entity.pdbx_description
1 polymer ?
#
loop_
_entity_poly.entity_id
_entity_poly.type
_entity_poly.pdbx_seq_one_letter_code
_entity_poly.pdbx_strand_id
1 'polypeptide(L)' 'VEAVGLTTNKKKLGLPGNIVLDKDEAGLEESIVNVANVLIIKISNLNEYLGSLSEARVEEIKNGIEFLNKITAR' A
#
# COMPACT_ATOMS: atom_id res chain seq x y z
N VAL A 1 12.01 -6.66 -6.09
CA VAL A 1 10.54 -6.74 -6.00
C VAL A 1 9.99 -5.35 -5.73
N GLU A 2 8.82 -5.04 -6.28
CA GLU A 2 8.12 -3.79 -5.97
C GLU A 2 7.43 -3.92 -4.61
N ALA A 3 7.52 -2.85 -3.80
CA ALA A 3 6.89 -2.78 -2.49
C ALA A 3 6.27 -1.39 -2.30
N VAL A 4 5.16 -1.35 -1.57
CA VAL A 4 4.49 -0.11 -1.15
C VAL A 4 4.65 0.09 0.35
N GLY A 5 4.77 1.35 0.76
CA GLY A 5 4.88 1.68 2.19
C GLY A 5 3.54 1.56 2.91
N LEU A 6 3.54 0.93 4.09
CA LEU A 6 2.40 0.93 5.03
C LEU A 6 2.67 1.92 6.17
N THR A 7 1.62 2.59 6.66
CA THR A 7 1.74 3.49 7.81
C THR A 7 0.47 3.50 8.65
N THR A 8 0.61 3.54 9.97
CA THR A 8 -0.51 3.78 10.90
C THR A 8 -0.78 5.28 11.11
N ASN A 9 -0.02 6.15 10.45
CA ASN A 9 -0.17 7.59 10.59
C ASN A 9 -1.42 8.08 9.84
N LYS A 10 -2.52 8.25 10.59
CA LYS A 10 -3.81 8.77 10.11
C LYS A 10 -3.74 10.13 9.44
N LYS A 11 -2.66 10.91 9.60
CA LYS A 11 -2.47 12.16 8.85
C LYS A 11 -2.29 11.94 7.34
N LYS A 12 -1.95 10.73 6.91
CA LYS A 12 -1.88 10.35 5.49
C LYS A 12 -3.21 9.85 4.91
N LEU A 13 -4.24 9.78 5.74
CA LEU A 13 -5.59 9.40 5.36
C LEU A 13 -6.20 10.60 4.60
N GLY A 14 -6.50 10.42 3.32
CA GLY A 14 -7.00 11.48 2.43
C GLY A 14 -6.00 12.01 1.40
N LEU A 15 -4.77 11.50 1.35
CA LEU A 15 -3.90 11.75 0.20
C LEU A 15 -4.42 10.97 -1.02
N PRO A 16 -4.32 11.54 -2.23
CA PRO A 16 -4.85 10.91 -3.44
C PRO A 16 -4.24 9.51 -3.64
N GLY A 17 -5.10 8.53 -3.90
CA GLY A 17 -4.72 7.14 -4.13
C GLY A 17 -4.45 6.31 -2.88
N ASN A 18 -4.33 6.92 -1.68
CA ASN A 18 -4.09 6.15 -0.45
C ASN A 18 -5.32 5.32 -0.07
N ILE A 19 -5.07 4.11 0.42
CA ILE A 19 -6.10 3.13 0.78
C ILE A 19 -5.99 2.80 2.27
N VAL A 20 -7.13 2.72 2.94
CA VAL A 20 -7.21 2.27 4.34
C VAL A 20 -7.41 0.76 4.33
N LEU A 21 -6.55 0.05 5.06
CA LEU A 21 -6.71 -1.35 5.38
C LEU A 21 -7.41 -1.45 6.73
N ASP A 22 -8.47 -2.25 6.75
CA ASP A 22 -9.19 -2.53 7.98
C ASP A 22 -8.32 -3.34 8.94
N LYS A 23 -8.65 -3.24 10.23
CA LYS A 23 -7.99 -4.03 11.25
C LYS A 23 -8.17 -5.53 10.94
N ASP A 24 -7.10 -6.30 11.10
CA ASP A 24 -7.04 -7.76 10.88
C ASP A 24 -7.12 -8.22 9.41
N GLU A 25 -7.17 -7.31 8.43
CA GLU A 25 -7.33 -7.69 7.01
C GLU A 25 -6.13 -8.48 6.43
N ALA A 26 -4.94 -8.34 7.03
CA ALA A 26 -3.75 -9.11 6.71
C ALA A 26 -2.89 -9.42 7.96
N GLY A 27 -3.53 -9.60 9.12
CA GLY A 27 -2.82 -9.68 10.40
C GLY A 27 -2.17 -8.36 10.82
N LEU A 28 -2.64 -7.26 10.23
CA LEU A 28 -2.16 -5.90 10.48
C LEU A 28 -3.18 -5.14 11.34
N GLU A 29 -2.68 -4.22 12.17
CA GLU A 29 -3.51 -3.19 12.76
C GLU A 29 -4.01 -2.21 11.68
N GLU A 30 -5.03 -1.40 11.99
CA GLU A 30 -5.57 -0.39 11.07
C GLU A 30 -4.45 0.46 10.47
N SER A 31 -4.22 0.30 9.16
CA SER A 31 -3.05 0.80 8.46
C SER A 31 -3.43 1.42 7.13
N ILE A 32 -2.60 2.31 6.63
CA ILE A 32 -2.81 3.04 5.38
C ILE A 32 -1.73 2.63 4.39
N VAL A 33 -2.15 2.20 3.21
CA VAL A 33 -1.26 1.97 2.06
C VAL A 33 -0.92 3.31 1.43
N ASN A 34 0.36 3.66 1.47
CA ASN A 34 0.88 4.86 0.84
C ASN A 34 1.35 4.53 -0.58
N VAL A 35 0.41 4.60 -1.53
CA VAL A 35 0.65 4.31 -2.95
C VAL A 35 1.59 5.31 -3.64
N ALA A 36 1.84 6.48 -3.03
CA ALA A 36 2.82 7.44 -3.53
C ALA A 36 4.27 6.99 -3.29
N ASN A 37 4.49 6.02 -2.39
CA ASN A 37 5.81 5.50 -2.06
C ASN A 37 5.97 4.06 -2.58
N VAL A 38 6.12 3.91 -3.89
CA VAL A 38 6.50 2.65 -4.52
C VAL A 38 8.03 2.56 -4.55
N LEU A 39 8.58 1.45 -4.04
CA LEU A 39 10.01 1.23 -3.88
C LEU A 39 10.41 -0.12 -4.50
N ILE A 40 11.63 -0.18 -5.05
CA ILE A 40 12.25 -1.44 -5.45
C ILE A 40 13.14 -1.92 -4.31
N ILE A 41 12.78 -3.04 -3.70
CA ILE A 41 13.58 -3.68 -2.64
C ILE A 41 14.13 -5.03 -3.08
N LYS A 42 15.20 -5.47 -2.43
CA LYS A 42 15.75 -6.83 -2.59
C LYS A 42 14.90 -7.82 -1.79
N ILE A 43 14.77 -9.04 -2.30
CA ILE A 43 14.04 -10.13 -1.60
C ILE A 43 14.66 -10.39 -0.22
N SER A 44 15.99 -10.26 -0.10
CA SER A 44 16.72 -10.41 1.17
C SER A 44 16.37 -9.36 2.24
N ASN A 45 15.65 -8.28 1.90
CA ASN A 45 15.18 -7.30 2.87
C ASN A 45 13.80 -7.66 3.46
N LEU A 46 13.17 -8.74 2.97
CA LEU A 46 11.93 -9.25 3.53
C LEU A 46 12.27 -10.14 4.73
N ASN A 47 11.58 -9.91 5.84
CA ASN A 47 11.77 -10.68 7.07
C ASN A 47 10.61 -11.66 7.25
N GLU A 48 9.83 -11.48 8.31
CA GLU A 48 8.69 -12.31 8.64
C GLU A 48 7.51 -12.02 7.73
N TYR A 49 6.78 -13.08 7.38
CA TYR A 49 5.52 -12.99 6.68
C TYR A 49 4.40 -12.64 7.67
N LEU A 50 3.76 -11.50 7.48
CA LEU A 50 2.68 -11.01 8.35
C LEU A 50 1.28 -11.49 7.92
N GLY A 51 1.07 -11.68 6.62
CA GLY A 51 -0.23 -12.07 6.06
C GLY A 51 -0.33 -11.76 4.57
N SER A 52 -1.51 -11.99 4.00
CA SER A 52 -1.83 -11.70 2.61
C SER A 52 -3.14 -10.94 2.50
N LEU A 53 -3.17 -9.99 1.58
CA LEU A 53 -4.40 -9.28 1.19
C LEU A 53 -5.19 -10.10 0.18
N SER A 54 -6.49 -9.86 0.12
CA SER A 54 -7.35 -10.42 -0.92
C SER A 54 -6.98 -9.88 -2.30
N GLU A 55 -7.28 -10.63 -3.37
CA GLU A 55 -7.03 -10.17 -4.75
C GLU A 55 -7.73 -8.85 -5.06
N ALA A 56 -8.98 -8.70 -4.59
CA ALA A 56 -9.74 -7.46 -4.73
C ALA A 56 -9.01 -6.25 -4.11
N ARG A 57 -8.42 -6.43 -2.92
CA ARG A 57 -7.66 -5.35 -2.28
C ARG A 57 -6.36 -5.05 -2.99
N VAL A 58 -5.68 -6.07 -3.50
CA VAL A 58 -4.46 -5.88 -4.31
C VAL A 58 -4.79 -5.10 -5.59
N GLU A 59 -5.93 -5.37 -6.23
CA GLU A 59 -6.38 -4.63 -7.40
C GLU A 59 -6.71 -3.16 -7.08
N GLU A 60 -7.37 -2.89 -5.95
CA GLU A 60 -7.61 -1.54 -5.47
C GLU A 60 -6.29 -0.76 -5.30
N ILE A 61 -5.26 -1.39 -4.71
CA ILE A 61 -3.93 -0.80 -4.54
C ILE A 61 -3.28 -0.48 -5.88
N LYS A 62 -3.34 -1.41 -6.86
CA LYS A 62 -2.81 -1.18 -8.21
C LYS A 62 -3.51 0.00 -8.89
N ASN A 63 -4.83 0.06 -8.79
CA ASN A 63 -5.62 1.17 -9.33
C ASN A 63 -5.22 2.52 -8.69
N GLY A 64 -4.96 2.53 -7.38
CA GLY A 64 -4.46 3.72 -6.67
C GLY A 64 -3.10 4.20 -7.18
N ILE A 65 -2.16 3.27 -7.42
CA ILE A 65 -0.84 3.57 -7.99
C ILE A 65 -0.96 4.11 -9.43
N GLU A 66 -1.76 3.46 -10.27
CA GLU A 66 -1.98 3.89 -11.65
C GLU A 66 -2.66 5.27 -11.72
N PHE A 67 -3.62 5.53 -10.85
CA PHE A 67 -4.26 6.83 -10.74
C PHE A 67 -3.23 7.92 -10.40
N LEU A 68 -2.38 7.68 -9.40
CA LEU A 68 -1.30 8.61 -9.04
C LEU A 68 -0.33 8.84 -10.21
N ASN A 69 0.13 7.78 -10.87
CA ASN A 69 1.03 7.91 -12.02
C ASN A 69 0.40 8.76 -13.14
N LYS A 70 -0.89 8.58 -13.43
CA LYS A 70 -1.60 9.36 -14.46
C LYS A 70 -1.71 10.84 -14.12
N ILE A 71 -1.90 11.19 -12.85
CA ILE A 71 -2.03 12.60 -12.44
C ILE A 71 -0.69 13.30 -12.26
N THR A 72 0.38 12.57 -11.90
CA THR A 72 1.72 13.13 -11.64
C THR A 72 2.59 13.16 -12.90
N ALA A 73 2.35 12.31 -13.90
CA ALA A 73 3.04 12.34 -15.20
C ALA A 73 2.60 13.51 -16.11
N ARG A 74 2.00 14.55 -15.53
CA ARG A 74 1.36 15.67 -16.25
C ARG A 74 2.12 16.97 -16.06
#